data_AF-A0A9D5JDW1-F1
#
_entry.id   AF-A0A9D5JDW1-F1
#
_cell.length_a   1.000
_cell.length_b   1.000
_cell.length_c   1.000
_cell.angle_alpha   90.00
_cell.angle_beta   90.00
_cell.angle_gamma   90.00
#
_symmetry.space_group_name_H-M   'P 1'
#
loop_
_entity.id
_entity.type
_entity.pdbx_description
1 polymer ?
#
loop_
_entity_poly.entity_id
_entity_poly.type
_entity_poly.pdbx_seq_one_letter_code
_entity_poly.pdbx_strand_id
1 'polypeptide(L)' 'AIEAAGESGVEVRLNPVDAEACIDENARVLADSALGRGTVVASGAMGSVFASLHDRSLLLARWAAGEK' A
#
# COMPACT_ATOMS: atom_id res chain seq x y z
N ALA A 1 -14.99 1.00 18.72
CA ALA A 1 -14.73 2.12 17.79
C ALA A 1 -13.22 2.16 17.58
N ILE A 2 -12.73 1.97 16.36
CA ILE A 2 -11.33 2.21 16.04
C ILE A 2 -11.30 3.62 15.46
N GLU A 3 -11.10 4.60 16.34
CA GLU A 3 -10.82 5.98 15.97
C GLU A 3 -9.32 6.19 16.08
N ALA A 4 -8.67 6.38 14.92
CA ALA A 4 -7.44 7.15 14.76
C ALA A 4 -7.16 7.24 13.24
N ALA A 5 -7.98 8.02 12.52
CA ALA A 5 -7.54 8.56 11.24
C ALA A 5 -6.69 9.78 11.56
N GLY A 6 -5.41 9.55 11.87
CA GLY A 6 -4.42 10.61 11.96
C GLY A 6 -4.22 11.21 10.59
N GLU A 7 -4.99 12.26 10.27
CA GLU A 7 -4.71 13.46 9.46
C GLU A 7 -3.79 13.42 8.21
N SER A 8 -3.39 12.27 7.70
CA SER A 8 -2.81 12.12 6.36
C SER A 8 -3.93 11.60 5.49
N GLY A 9 -4.40 12.40 4.53
CA GLY A 9 -5.45 12.03 3.57
C GLY A 9 -5.04 10.94 2.58
N VAL A 10 -4.22 9.99 3.01
CA VAL A 10 -3.70 8.86 2.26
C VAL A 10 -4.47 7.60 2.63
N GLU A 11 -5.14 7.05 1.64
CA GLU A 11 -5.82 5.76 1.70
C GLU A 11 -4.94 4.70 1.02
N VAL A 12 -4.68 3.59 1.72
CA VAL A 12 -3.89 2.48 1.18
C VAL A 12 -4.79 1.26 1.04
N ARG A 13 -4.92 0.75 -0.17
CA ARG A 13 -5.68 -0.48 -0.48
C ARG A 13 -4.72 -1.64 -0.70
N LEU A 14 -4.96 -2.75 -0.01
CA LEU A 14 -4.15 -3.96 -0.01
C LEU A 14 -5.03 -5.19 -0.16
N ASN A 15 -4.47 -6.31 -0.58
CA ASN A 15 -5.16 -7.61 -0.45
C ASN A 15 -5.52 -7.87 1.03
N PRO A 16 -6.68 -8.47 1.37
CA PRO A 16 -7.10 -8.66 2.76
C PRO A 16 -6.07 -9.34 3.66
N VAL A 17 -5.35 -10.34 3.16
CA VAL A 17 -4.32 -11.05 3.94
C VAL A 17 -3.14 -10.13 4.28
N ASP A 18 -2.79 -9.24 3.34
CA ASP A 18 -1.66 -8.32 3.52
C ASP A 18 -2.09 -7.09 4.35
N ALA A 19 -3.36 -6.68 4.26
CA ALA A 19 -3.97 -5.64 5.07
C ALA A 19 -4.03 -6.01 6.56
N GLU A 20 -4.35 -7.27 6.89
CA GLU A 20 -4.33 -7.76 8.27
C GLU A 20 -2.94 -7.66 8.92
N ALA A 21 -1.89 -7.83 8.12
CA ALA A 21 -0.51 -7.72 8.57
C ALA A 21 0.04 -6.28 8.51
N CYS A 22 -0.70 -5.33 7.94
CA CYS A 22 -0.28 -3.95 7.75
C CYS A 22 -0.96 -3.03 8.76
N ILE A 23 -0.16 -2.45 9.64
CA ILE A 23 -0.60 -1.42 10.58
C ILE A 23 0.21 -0.16 10.28
N ASP A 24 -0.47 0.87 9.81
CA ASP A 24 0.11 2.20 9.59
C ASP A 24 -0.72 3.22 10.36
N GLU A 25 -0.08 3.99 11.25
CA GLU A 25 -0.75 5.00 12.07
C GLU A 25 -1.05 6.31 11.31
N ASN A 26 -0.41 6.50 10.15
CA ASN A 26 -0.52 7.70 9.33
C ASN A 26 -1.36 7.48 8.06
N ALA A 27 -1.82 6.26 7.80
CA ALA A 27 -2.59 5.93 6.61
C ALA A 27 -3.82 5.10 6.95
N ARG A 28 -4.90 5.35 6.21
CA ARG A 28 -6.09 4.49 6.30
C ARG A 28 -5.87 3.25 5.44
N VAL A 29 -5.58 2.12 6.07
CA VAL A 29 -5.45 0.83 5.38
C VAL A 29 -6.84 0.21 5.16
N LEU A 30 -7.13 -0.16 3.92
CA LEU A 30 -8.35 -0.83 3.49
C LEU A 30 -8.03 -2.16 2.81
N ALA A 31 -8.78 -3.19 3.17
CA ALA A 31 -8.73 -4.48 2.50
C ALA A 31 -9.55 -4.44 1.20
N ASP A 32 -8.95 -4.87 0.09
CA ASP A 32 -9.54 -4.94 -1.23
C ASP A 32 -9.25 -6.31 -1.86
N SER A 33 -10.28 -7.16 -1.94
CA SER A 33 -10.18 -8.52 -2.46
C SER A 33 -9.99 -8.59 -3.98
N ALA A 34 -10.17 -7.47 -4.70
CA ALA A 34 -9.85 -7.40 -6.12
C ALA A 34 -8.34 -7.29 -6.37
N LEU A 35 -7.56 -6.90 -5.35
CA LEU A 35 -6.10 -6.83 -5.44
C LEU A 35 -5.48 -8.21 -5.21
N GLY A 36 -4.56 -8.60 -6.09
CA GLY A 36 -3.69 -9.75 -5.86
C GLY A 36 -2.72 -9.49 -4.71
N ARG A 37 -2.30 -10.54 -4.00
CA ARG A 37 -1.32 -10.43 -2.91
C ARG A 37 -0.05 -9.70 -3.38
N GLY A 38 0.54 -8.91 -2.47
CA GLY A 38 1.73 -8.11 -2.77
C GLY A 38 1.45 -6.92 -3.69
N THR A 39 0.18 -6.52 -3.86
CA THR A 39 -0.22 -5.30 -4.57
C THR A 39 -0.67 -4.24 -3.57
N VAL A 40 -0.21 -3.01 -3.79
CA VAL A 40 -0.46 -1.84 -2.97
C VAL A 40 -0.96 -0.71 -3.85
N VAL A 41 -2.06 -0.09 -3.45
CA VAL A 41 -2.58 1.11 -4.08
C VAL A 41 -2.69 2.20 -3.01
N ALA A 42 -1.80 3.19 -3.06
CA ALA A 42 -1.86 4.34 -2.17
C ALA A 42 -2.49 5.52 -2.92
N SER A 43 -3.56 6.10 -2.39
CA SER A 43 -4.27 7.24 -2.99
C SER A 43 -4.28 8.41 -2.02
N GLY A 44 -3.89 9.59 -2.49
CA GLY A 44 -3.96 10.82 -1.72
C GLY A 44 -4.40 12.01 -2.57
N ALA A 45 -4.39 13.20 -1.99
CA ALA A 45 -4.86 14.42 -2.64
C ALA A 45 -4.13 14.75 -3.97
N MET A 46 -2.88 14.31 -4.13
CA MET A 46 -2.09 14.56 -5.33
C MET A 46 -2.17 13.44 -6.38
N GLY A 47 -2.92 12.36 -6.12
CA GLY A 47 -3.10 11.24 -7.04
C GLY A 47 -2.87 9.88 -6.38
N SER A 48 -2.82 8.84 -7.22
CA SER A 48 -2.66 7.46 -6.78
C SER A 48 -1.35 6.86 -7.28
N VAL A 49 -0.69 6.11 -6.40
CA VAL A 49 0.49 5.30 -6.69
C VAL A 49 0.09 3.84 -6.63
N PHE A 50 0.46 3.10 -7.68
CA PHE A 50 0.28 1.67 -7.77
C PHE A 50 1.63 0.97 -7.68
N ALA A 51 1.74 0.00 -6.77
CA ALA A 51 2.92 -0.85 -6.63
C ALA A 51 2.50 -2.30 -6.56
N SER A 52 3.19 -3.19 -7.27
CA SER A 52 2.97 -4.62 -7.17
C SER A 52 4.29 -5.36 -7.17
N LEU A 53 4.42 -6.37 -6.29
CA LEU A 53 5.56 -7.30 -6.31
C LEU A 53 5.60 -8.14 -7.60
N HIS A 54 4.46 -8.28 -8.29
CA HIS A 54 4.40 -8.91 -9.60
C HIS A 54 4.89 -7.97 -10.71
N ASP A 55 4.96 -6.67 -10.45
CA ASP A 55 5.54 -5.70 -11.35
C ASP A 55 7.06 -5.73 -11.22
N ARG A 56 7.68 -6.49 -12.12
CA ARG A 56 9.14 -6.69 -12.16
C ARG A 56 9.92 -5.38 -12.29
N SER A 57 9.29 -4.31 -12.78
CA SER A 57 9.89 -2.97 -12.94
C SER A 57 10.22 -2.34 -11.59
N LEU A 58 9.36 -2.53 -10.57
CA LEU A 58 9.57 -2.01 -9.22
C LEU A 58 10.61 -2.82 -8.44
N LEU A 59 10.65 -4.14 -8.63
CA LEU A 59 11.73 -5.00 -8.12
C LEU A 59 13.09 -4.58 -8.69
N LEU A 60 13.15 -4.30 -9.99
CA LEU A 60 14.36 -3.79 -10.64
C LEU A 60 14.72 -2.39 -10.15
N ALA A 61 13.74 -1.52 -9.90
CA ALA A 61 13.99 -0.19 -9.32
C ALA A 61 14.56 -0.28 -7.89
N ARG A 62 14.05 -1.18 -7.03
CA ARG A 62 14.60 -1.43 -5.68
C ARG A 62 15.99 -2.05 -5.71
N TRP A 63 16.22 -3.02 -6.60
CA TRP A 63 17.55 -3.58 -6.84
C TRP A 63 18.53 -2.50 -7.32
N ALA A 64 18.09 -1.62 -8.24
CA ALA A 64 18.88 -0.49 -8.71
C ALA A 64 19.12 0.57 -7.62
N ALA A 65 18.18 0.73 -6.68
CA ALA A 65 18.31 1.59 -5.51
C ALA A 65 19.22 1.00 -4.41
N GLY A 66 19.66 -0.26 -4.55
CA GLY A 66 20.60 -0.90 -3.64
C GLY A 66 19.99 -1.43 -2.34
N GLU A 67 18.66 -1.46 -2.23
CA GLU A 67 17.96 -2.09 -1.11
C GLU A 67 18.01 -3.62 -1.32
N LYS A 68 18.90 -4.31 -0.59
CA LYS A 68 19.07 -5.77 -0.60
C LYS A 68 18.15 -6.46 0.40
#